data_AF-A0AAW1IY92-F1
#
_entry.id   AF-A0AAW1IY92-F1
#
_cell.length_a   1.000
_cell.length_b   1.000
_cell.length_c   1.000
_cell.angle_alpha   90.00
_cell.angle_beta   90.00
_cell.angle_gamma   90.00
#
_symmetry.space_group_name_H-M   'P 1'
#
loop_
_entity.id
_entity.type
_entity.pdbx_description
1 polymer ?
#
loop_
_entity_poly.entity_id
_entity_poly.type
_entity_poly.pdbx_seq_one_letter_code
_entity_poly.pdbx_strand_id
1 'polypeptide(L)'
;MSHMKIVVIKLKEFCLGSIYISPGCDIQKEILQNLLENIPRPFVLCGDFNAIHHGWDNGTTNRIGQMLFVILEELDLNLLNTPVPTRLCSTNRTANMLDISVCSPDMNMLFNWSILDDTHGSDHFPIILQRDHCSPMKSDPGAKLDLRNGNWTQFKERIHDQVLNIAVNADLGKNIQTIIQEAGREYLYRAPKKVKRPSPPWWDAISQFLAAESLSQGLEALHSWTFEHDLEIAPEKCKAVFFSRKRLRENVRGLYIGGTQIPFHSEVRFLGITIDQKLKFNNELKSIVNKCNPGLSIIRSLR
;
A
#
# COMPACT_ATOMS: atom_id res chain seq x y z
N MET A 1 -1.73 24.10 20.36
CA MET A 1 -1.83 22.77 19.71
C MET A 1 -0.94 22.79 18.48
N SER A 2 -0.13 21.76 18.23
CA SER A 2 0.79 21.73 17.07
C SER A 2 0.00 21.91 15.78
N HIS A 3 0.32 22.98 15.05
CA HIS A 3 -0.41 23.44 13.87
C HIS A 3 -0.08 22.65 12.59
N MET A 4 1.06 21.97 12.59
CA MET A 4 1.56 21.13 11.51
C MET A 4 2.22 19.90 12.11
N LYS A 5 1.94 18.73 11.52
CA LYS A 5 2.55 17.45 11.91
C LYS A 5 3.18 16.82 10.68
N ILE A 6 4.38 16.27 10.84
CA ILE A 6 5.06 15.51 9.79
C ILE A 6 5.69 14.25 10.40
N VAL A 7 5.66 13.16 9.66
CA VAL A 7 6.38 11.92 9.95
C VAL A 7 7.10 11.49 8.69
N VAL A 8 8.40 11.24 8.77
CA VAL A 8 9.22 10.76 7.64
C VAL A 8 9.87 9.44 8.01
N ILE A 9 9.79 8.47 7.10
CA ILE A 9 10.37 7.14 7.24
C ILE A 9 11.35 6.91 6.09
N LYS A 10 12.59 6.52 6.40
CA LYS A 10 13.57 6.12 5.40
C LYS A 10 13.30 4.69 4.93
N LEU A 11 13.00 4.51 3.64
CA LEU A 11 13.01 3.21 2.98
C LEU A 11 14.38 2.98 2.32
N LYS A 12 14.60 1.76 1.81
CA LYS A 12 15.88 1.38 1.18
C LYS A 12 16.28 2.30 0.02
N GLU A 13 15.31 2.76 -0.75
CA GLU A 13 15.54 3.49 -2.01
C GLU A 13 15.17 4.98 -1.92
N PHE A 14 14.21 5.36 -1.06
CA PHE A 14 13.71 6.74 -0.93
C PHE A 14 13.10 6.97 0.46
N CYS A 15 12.79 8.21 0.82
CA CYS A 15 12.04 8.56 2.02
C CYS A 15 10.55 8.68 1.72
N LEU A 16 9.70 8.13 2.59
CA LEU A 16 8.25 8.35 2.55
C LEU A 16 7.85 9.26 3.71
N GLY A 17 7.20 10.37 3.39
CA GLY A 17 6.69 11.33 4.36
C GLY A 17 5.17 11.38 4.37
N SER A 18 4.61 11.60 5.55
CA SER A 18 3.21 12.00 5.75
C SER A 18 3.16 13.35 6.46
N ILE A 19 2.39 14.30 5.94
CA ILE A 19 2.20 15.63 6.51
C ILE A 19 0.73 15.97 6.70
N TYR A 20 0.44 16.72 7.76
CA TYR A 20 -0.87 17.32 8.01
C TYR A 20 -0.68 18.78 8.43
N ILE A 21 -1.31 19.70 7.70
CA ILE A 21 -1.36 21.12 8.01
C ILE A 21 -2.79 21.47 8.40
N SER A 22 -2.97 22.04 9.59
CA SER A 22 -4.31 22.40 10.07
C SER A 22 -4.93 23.52 9.22
N PRO A 23 -6.23 23.46 8.92
CA PRO A 23 -6.90 24.49 8.13
C PRO A 23 -6.82 25.85 8.84
N GLY A 24 -6.61 26.92 8.05
CA GLY A 24 -6.51 28.29 8.57
C GLY A 24 -5.24 28.56 9.40
N CYS A 25 -4.28 27.65 9.42
CA CYS A 25 -3.03 27.86 10.15
C CYS A 25 -2.20 29.01 9.56
N ASP A 26 -1.57 29.78 10.46
CA ASP A 26 -0.51 30.71 10.07
C ASP A 26 0.89 30.05 10.11
N ILE A 27 1.31 29.45 9.00
CA ILE A 27 2.67 28.90 8.81
C ILE A 27 3.52 29.92 8.05
N GLN A 28 4.73 30.18 8.53
CA GLN A 28 5.73 30.97 7.81
C GLN A 28 6.38 30.15 6.69
N LYS A 29 6.63 30.78 5.54
CA LYS A 29 7.23 30.14 4.36
C LYS A 29 8.53 29.43 4.71
N GLU A 30 9.38 30.10 5.48
CA GLU A 30 10.72 29.64 5.86
C GLU A 30 10.66 28.34 6.66
N ILE A 31 9.63 28.15 7.49
CA ILE A 31 9.46 26.92 8.28
C ILE A 31 9.13 25.74 7.37
N LEU A 32 8.15 25.91 6.47
CA LEU A 32 7.74 24.85 5.55
C LEU A 32 8.86 24.54 4.54
N GLN A 33 9.55 25.57 4.05
CA GLN A 33 10.67 25.44 3.14
C GLN A 33 11.83 24.69 3.79
N ASN A 34 12.30 25.13 4.97
CA ASN A 34 13.36 24.41 5.69
C ASN A 34 12.96 22.95 5.96
N LEU A 35 11.70 22.69 6.30
CA LEU A 35 11.23 21.33 6.52
C LEU A 35 11.36 20.48 5.24
N LEU A 36 10.93 21.00 4.08
CA LEU A 36 11.01 20.29 2.80
C LEU A 36 12.46 20.11 2.31
N GLU A 37 13.32 21.11 2.53
CA GLU A 37 14.75 21.05 2.21
C GLU A 37 15.48 19.95 3.01
N ASN A 38 15.10 19.75 4.26
CA ASN A 38 15.75 18.79 5.17
C ASN A 38 15.24 17.34 5.03
N ILE A 39 14.23 17.07 4.18
CA ILE A 39 13.81 15.69 3.91
C ILE A 39 14.89 14.98 3.07
N PRO A 40 15.47 13.85 3.52
CA PRO A 40 16.52 13.20 2.76
C PRO A 40 16.03 12.71 1.39
N ARG A 41 16.68 13.16 0.31
CA ARG A 41 16.35 12.76 -1.06
C ARG A 41 16.85 11.34 -1.40
N PRO A 42 16.25 10.64 -2.37
CA PRO A 42 14.97 10.99 -3.00
C PRO A 42 13.80 10.75 -2.03
N PHE A 43 12.71 11.49 -2.16
CA PHE A 43 11.53 11.35 -1.30
C PHE A 43 10.19 11.48 -2.02
N VAL A 44 9.15 10.98 -1.36
CA VAL A 44 7.74 11.23 -1.67
C VAL A 44 7.07 11.67 -0.36
N LEU A 45 6.35 12.79 -0.39
CA LEU A 45 5.64 13.37 0.74
C LEU A 45 4.16 13.51 0.38
N CYS A 46 3.28 12.98 1.23
CA CYS A 46 1.84 12.98 0.98
C CYS A 46 1.07 13.48 2.20
N GLY A 47 -0.10 14.06 1.98
CA GLY A 47 -1.09 14.25 3.05
C GLY A 47 -1.95 15.47 2.83
N ASP A 48 -2.64 15.89 3.88
CA ASP A 48 -3.58 17.01 3.83
C ASP A 48 -2.86 18.32 4.15
N PHE A 49 -2.67 19.13 3.12
CA PHE A 49 -2.02 20.45 3.24
C PHE A 49 -3.02 21.56 3.53
N ASN A 50 -4.33 21.31 3.39
CA ASN A 50 -5.36 22.34 3.39
C ASN A 50 -5.02 23.53 2.44
N ALA A 51 -4.33 23.22 1.34
CA ALA A 51 -3.74 24.18 0.41
C ALA A 51 -4.50 24.17 -0.93
N ILE A 52 -5.16 25.28 -1.25
CA ILE A 52 -5.94 25.44 -2.48
C ILE A 52 -5.13 26.32 -3.42
N HIS A 53 -4.87 25.86 -4.65
CA HIS A 53 -4.17 26.61 -5.67
C HIS A 53 -4.66 26.22 -7.06
N HIS A 54 -4.81 27.22 -7.96
CA HIS A 54 -5.25 27.01 -9.35
C HIS A 54 -4.37 26.06 -10.18
N GLY A 55 -3.13 25.85 -9.74
CA GLY A 55 -2.19 24.93 -10.39
C GLY A 55 -2.54 23.45 -10.22
N TRP A 56 -3.49 23.12 -9.34
CA TRP A 56 -3.87 21.73 -9.07
C TRP A 56 -5.35 21.55 -8.68
N ASP A 57 -6.01 22.59 -8.16
CA ASP A 57 -7.43 22.62 -7.85
C ASP A 57 -8.14 23.70 -8.68
N ASN A 58 -9.44 23.54 -8.95
CA ASN A 58 -10.22 24.54 -9.69
C ASN A 58 -10.75 25.69 -8.79
N GLY A 59 -10.46 25.66 -7.48
CA GLY A 59 -10.89 26.66 -6.52
C GLY A 59 -10.04 27.93 -6.49
N THR A 60 -10.45 28.88 -5.65
CA THR A 60 -9.70 30.12 -5.39
C THR A 60 -8.43 29.82 -4.60
N THR A 61 -7.27 30.25 -5.11
CA THR A 61 -5.99 30.10 -4.41
C THR A 61 -6.05 30.70 -3.00
N ASN A 62 -5.71 29.90 -1.99
CA ASN A 62 -5.54 30.35 -0.61
C ASN A 62 -4.05 30.66 -0.31
N ARG A 63 -3.79 31.33 0.82
CA ARG A 63 -2.43 31.75 1.19
C ARG A 63 -1.44 30.58 1.29
N ILE A 64 -1.86 29.45 1.86
CA ILE A 64 -1.02 28.26 2.00
C ILE A 64 -0.73 27.64 0.63
N GLY A 65 -1.71 27.61 -0.28
CA GLY A 65 -1.54 27.13 -1.64
C GLY A 65 -0.58 27.99 -2.44
N GLN A 66 -0.69 29.32 -2.37
CA GLN A 66 0.27 30.23 -3.00
C GLN A 66 1.69 30.02 -2.46
N MET A 67 1.82 29.91 -1.13
CA MET A 67 3.11 29.69 -0.48
C MET A 67 3.72 28.33 -0.87
N LEU A 68 2.92 27.27 -0.86
CA LEU A 68 3.35 25.94 -1.25
C LEU A 68 3.80 25.91 -2.72
N PHE A 69 3.03 26.52 -3.62
CA PHE A 69 3.38 26.61 -5.04
C PHE A 69 4.78 27.21 -5.26
N VAL A 70 5.06 28.35 -4.62
CA VAL A 70 6.37 29.01 -4.69
C VAL A 70 7.48 28.11 -4.14
N ILE A 71 7.26 27.44 -3.01
CA ILE A 71 8.27 26.54 -2.43
C ILE A 71 8.53 25.33 -3.34
N LEU A 72 7.50 24.77 -3.97
CA LEU A 72 7.66 23.64 -4.89
C LEU A 72 8.50 24.02 -6.12
N GLU A 73 8.29 25.23 -6.68
CA GLU A 73 9.12 25.75 -7.77
C GLU A 73 10.57 26.02 -7.32
N GLU A 74 10.77 26.64 -6.15
CA GLU A 74 12.11 26.96 -5.64
C GLU A 74 12.94 25.71 -5.31
N LEU A 75 12.29 24.64 -4.85
CA LEU A 75 12.95 23.38 -4.46
C LEU A 75 12.99 22.32 -5.57
N ASP A 76 12.51 22.65 -6.77
CA ASP A 76 12.35 21.73 -7.91
C ASP A 76 11.66 20.43 -7.47
N LEU A 77 10.47 20.56 -6.87
CA LEU A 77 9.66 19.45 -6.41
C LEU A 77 8.47 19.24 -7.33
N ASN A 78 8.20 17.99 -7.67
CA ASN A 78 7.15 17.63 -8.62
C ASN A 78 5.87 17.24 -7.90
N LEU A 79 4.75 17.75 -8.41
CA LEU A 79 3.42 17.37 -7.99
C LEU A 79 2.99 16.08 -8.72
N LEU A 80 2.60 15.06 -7.95
CA LEU A 80 2.11 13.78 -8.49
C LEU A 80 0.60 13.75 -8.75
N ASN A 81 -0.14 14.70 -8.18
CA ASN A 81 -1.60 14.73 -8.26
C ASN A 81 -2.08 14.84 -9.72
N THR A 82 -3.18 14.13 -10.01
CA THR A 82 -3.98 14.39 -11.22
C THR A 82 -5.16 15.31 -10.85
N PRO A 83 -5.74 16.07 -11.79
CA PRO A 83 -6.71 17.13 -11.49
C PRO A 83 -8.10 16.54 -11.17
N VAL A 84 -8.20 15.85 -10.03
CA VAL A 84 -9.42 15.23 -9.50
C VAL A 84 -9.55 15.63 -8.02
N PRO A 85 -10.74 16.04 -7.55
CA PRO A 85 -10.91 16.47 -6.17
C PRO A 85 -10.67 15.32 -5.19
N THR A 86 -9.97 15.61 -4.10
CA THR A 86 -9.63 14.61 -3.06
C THR A 86 -10.55 14.70 -1.85
N ARG A 87 -11.42 15.71 -1.79
CA ARG A 87 -12.35 15.91 -0.68
C ARG A 87 -13.72 16.39 -1.17
N LEU A 88 -14.77 15.82 -0.59
CA LEU A 88 -16.16 16.25 -0.74
C LEU A 88 -16.62 17.05 0.48
N CYS A 89 -16.89 18.33 0.29
CA CYS A 89 -17.54 19.14 1.31
C CYS A 89 -19.07 18.92 1.27
N SER A 90 -19.60 18.08 2.16
CA SER A 90 -21.03 17.78 2.22
C SER A 90 -21.90 19.02 2.47
N THR A 91 -21.41 19.97 3.26
CA THR A 91 -22.14 21.19 3.65
C THR A 91 -22.32 22.17 2.49
N ASN A 92 -21.28 22.39 1.69
CA ASN A 92 -21.30 23.36 0.59
C ASN A 92 -21.42 22.71 -0.80
N ARG A 93 -21.46 21.37 -0.86
CA ARG A 93 -21.41 20.56 -2.10
C ARG A 93 -20.24 20.93 -3.01
N THR A 94 -19.16 21.44 -2.43
CA THR A 94 -17.92 21.76 -3.14
C THR A 94 -16.97 20.59 -3.06
N ALA A 95 -16.21 20.37 -4.14
CA ALA A 95 -15.19 19.35 -4.21
C ALA A 95 -13.85 20.06 -4.43
N ASN A 96 -12.88 19.80 -3.55
CA ASN A 96 -11.58 20.47 -3.57
C ASN A 96 -10.47 19.42 -3.51
N MET A 97 -9.31 19.76 -4.07
CA MET A 97 -8.08 19.00 -3.87
C MET A 97 -7.22 19.62 -2.77
N LEU A 98 -7.28 19.05 -1.57
CA LEU A 98 -6.51 19.48 -0.39
C LEU A 98 -5.37 18.53 -0.05
N ASP A 99 -5.51 17.27 -0.48
CA ASP A 99 -4.54 16.22 -0.25
C ASP A 99 -3.52 16.24 -1.40
N ILE A 100 -2.28 16.58 -1.07
CA ILE A 100 -1.22 16.81 -2.06
C ILE A 100 -0.14 15.74 -1.88
N SER A 101 0.33 15.21 -3.00
CA SER A 101 1.44 14.27 -3.11
C SER A 101 2.56 14.92 -3.91
N VAL A 102 3.68 15.19 -3.26
CA VAL A 102 4.86 15.83 -3.86
C VAL A 102 6.07 14.92 -3.77
N CYS A 103 7.01 15.04 -4.71
CA CYS A 103 8.18 14.19 -4.74
C CYS A 103 9.43 14.92 -5.27
N SER A 104 10.59 14.34 -4.98
CA SER A 104 11.84 14.74 -5.64
C SER A 104 11.79 14.43 -7.15
N PRO A 105 12.54 15.15 -8.00
CA PRO A 105 12.54 14.95 -9.45
C PRO A 105 12.74 13.49 -9.89
N ASP A 106 13.64 12.78 -9.21
CA ASP A 106 13.97 11.37 -9.49
C ASP A 106 12.79 10.40 -9.33
N MET A 107 11.75 10.80 -8.59
CA MET A 107 10.60 9.96 -8.25
C MET A 107 9.37 10.23 -9.12
N ASN A 108 9.34 11.34 -9.88
CA ASN A 108 8.13 11.81 -10.55
C ASN A 108 7.52 10.78 -11.53
N MET A 109 8.37 10.11 -12.30
CA MET A 109 7.94 9.10 -13.29
C MET A 109 7.75 7.70 -12.71
N LEU A 110 7.99 7.52 -11.41
CA LEU A 110 7.94 6.20 -10.78
C LEU A 110 6.59 5.89 -10.15
N PHE A 111 5.65 6.84 -10.10
CA PHE A 111 4.36 6.65 -9.47
C PHE A 111 3.21 7.01 -10.40
N ASN A 112 2.22 6.13 -10.43
CA ASN A 112 0.88 6.44 -10.90
C ASN A 112 0.05 6.93 -9.72
N TRP A 113 -0.65 8.04 -9.90
CA TRP A 113 -1.53 8.64 -8.92
C TRP A 113 -2.99 8.40 -9.33
N SER A 114 -3.82 7.99 -8.38
CA SER A 114 -5.25 7.83 -8.58
C SER A 114 -6.00 8.00 -7.25
N ILE A 115 -7.32 8.20 -7.32
CA ILE A 115 -8.20 8.17 -6.16
C ILE A 115 -9.10 6.93 -6.21
N LEU A 116 -9.61 6.50 -5.05
CA LEU A 116 -10.72 5.56 -5.00
C LEU A 116 -12.05 6.28 -5.20
N ASP A 117 -13.01 5.58 -5.80
CA ASP A 117 -14.35 6.12 -6.11
C ASP A 117 -15.27 6.26 -4.88
N ASP A 118 -14.87 5.69 -3.74
CA ASP A 118 -15.62 5.68 -2.48
C ASP A 118 -14.80 6.33 -1.37
N THR A 119 -15.43 7.22 -0.61
CA THR A 119 -14.81 7.88 0.56
C THR A 119 -14.80 6.99 1.80
N HIS A 120 -15.47 5.83 1.75
CA HIS A 120 -15.59 4.87 2.85
C HIS A 120 -16.09 5.50 4.17
N GLY A 121 -17.01 6.46 4.05
CA GLY A 121 -17.62 7.16 5.19
C GLY A 121 -16.83 8.38 5.70
N SER A 122 -15.72 8.75 5.05
CA SER A 122 -15.02 10.02 5.24
C SER A 122 -15.55 11.11 4.30
N ASP A 123 -15.12 12.36 4.50
CA ASP A 123 -15.23 13.44 3.52
C ASP A 123 -14.02 13.47 2.56
N HIS A 124 -12.97 12.68 2.79
CA HIS A 124 -11.81 12.55 1.90
C HIS A 124 -11.84 11.25 1.08
N PHE A 125 -11.40 11.33 -0.18
CA PHE A 125 -11.14 10.18 -1.02
C PHE A 125 -9.75 9.60 -0.72
N PRO A 126 -9.63 8.29 -0.51
CA PRO A 126 -8.33 7.64 -0.40
C PRO A 126 -7.51 7.83 -1.69
N ILE A 127 -6.28 8.32 -1.54
CA ILE A 127 -5.30 8.43 -2.63
C ILE A 127 -4.48 7.14 -2.73
N ILE A 128 -4.31 6.65 -3.95
CA ILE A 128 -3.44 5.54 -4.29
C ILE A 128 -2.25 6.07 -5.09
N LEU A 129 -1.08 5.98 -4.47
CA LEU A 129 0.21 6.09 -5.16
C LEU A 129 0.72 4.69 -5.47
N GLN A 130 0.52 4.27 -6.71
CA GLN A 130 1.04 3.00 -7.20
C GLN A 130 2.41 3.25 -7.80
N ARG A 131 3.46 2.73 -7.16
CA ARG A 131 4.78 2.74 -7.76
C ARG A 131 4.76 1.85 -9.00
N ASP A 132 5.00 2.46 -10.15
CA ASP A 132 5.40 1.71 -11.32
C ASP A 132 6.75 1.11 -11.01
N HIS A 133 6.71 -0.19 -10.72
CA HIS A 133 7.85 -0.99 -11.08
C HIS A 133 7.97 -0.85 -12.60
N CYS A 134 8.78 0.11 -13.05
CA CYS A 134 9.86 -0.22 -13.94
C CYS A 134 10.66 -1.35 -13.26
N SER A 135 10.09 -2.57 -13.22
CA SER A 135 10.86 -3.66 -13.76
C SER A 135 11.35 -3.07 -15.08
N PRO A 136 12.66 -2.88 -15.31
CA PRO A 136 13.13 -2.62 -16.66
C PRO A 136 12.28 -3.51 -17.52
N MET A 137 11.50 -2.92 -18.46
CA MET A 137 10.41 -3.59 -19.17
C MET A 137 10.74 -5.05 -19.10
N LYS A 138 9.94 -5.85 -18.38
CA LYS A 138 9.98 -7.26 -18.69
C LYS A 138 9.47 -7.29 -20.15
N SER A 139 10.32 -6.98 -21.14
CA SER A 139 10.62 -7.94 -22.19
C SER A 139 10.76 -9.19 -21.38
N ASP A 140 9.66 -9.91 -21.25
CA ASP A 140 9.56 -11.01 -20.33
C ASP A 140 10.81 -11.85 -20.57
N PRO A 141 11.82 -11.82 -19.67
CA PRO A 141 13.09 -12.48 -19.98
C PRO A 141 12.86 -14.01 -20.02
N GLY A 142 11.61 -14.42 -19.70
CA GLY A 142 11.10 -15.76 -19.74
C GLY A 142 9.83 -15.96 -20.59
N ALA A 143 9.44 -15.06 -21.50
CA ALA A 143 8.46 -15.38 -22.56
C ALA A 143 9.14 -16.27 -23.61
N LYS A 144 9.77 -17.34 -23.15
CA LYS A 144 10.31 -18.34 -24.05
C LYS A 144 9.11 -19.04 -24.67
N LEU A 145 8.96 -18.88 -25.98
CA LEU A 145 8.12 -19.75 -26.76
C LEU A 145 8.51 -21.19 -26.41
N ASP A 146 7.55 -22.03 -26.03
CA ASP A 146 7.77 -23.46 -25.90
C ASP A 146 7.80 -24.05 -27.30
N LEU A 147 8.90 -23.84 -28.02
CA LEU A 147 9.08 -24.34 -29.38
C LEU A 147 9.04 -25.88 -29.45
N ARG A 148 9.18 -26.57 -28.31
CA ARG A 148 9.19 -28.03 -28.23
C ARG A 148 7.81 -28.63 -27.98
N ASN A 149 7.01 -28.04 -27.07
CA ASN A 149 5.72 -28.59 -26.67
C ASN A 149 4.51 -27.66 -26.96
N GLY A 150 4.74 -26.48 -27.53
CA GLY A 150 3.67 -25.56 -27.93
C GLY A 150 2.73 -26.17 -28.96
N ASN A 151 1.48 -25.71 -28.98
CA ASN A 151 0.46 -26.21 -29.90
C ASN A 151 0.65 -25.63 -31.31
N TRP A 152 1.61 -26.19 -32.05
CA TRP A 152 1.96 -25.76 -33.40
C TRP A 152 0.83 -25.89 -34.41
N THR A 153 -0.11 -26.82 -34.21
CA THR A 153 -1.26 -27.02 -35.11
C THR A 153 -2.20 -25.83 -35.03
N GLN A 154 -2.65 -25.46 -33.83
CA GLN A 154 -3.53 -24.30 -33.64
C GLN A 154 -2.84 -22.98 -33.96
N PHE A 155 -1.54 -22.86 -33.68
CA PHE A 155 -0.75 -21.70 -34.08
C PHE A 155 -0.77 -21.49 -35.61
N LYS A 156 -0.62 -22.57 -36.39
CA LYS A 156 -0.65 -22.51 -37.86
C LYS A 156 -2.04 -22.16 -38.38
N GLU A 157 -3.08 -22.80 -37.86
CA GLU A 157 -4.48 -22.54 -38.23
C GLU A 157 -4.84 -21.07 -37.95
N ARG A 158 -4.47 -20.56 -36.77
CA ARG A 158 -4.72 -19.17 -36.38
C ARG A 158 -4.08 -18.17 -37.32
N ILE A 159 -2.81 -18.37 -37.69
CA ILE A 159 -2.11 -17.49 -38.64
C ILE A 159 -2.76 -17.59 -40.02
N HIS A 160 -3.06 -18.82 -40.48
CA HIS A 160 -3.67 -19.05 -41.78
C HIS A 160 -5.01 -18.32 -41.92
N ASP A 161 -5.89 -18.45 -40.92
CA ASP A 161 -7.21 -17.81 -40.91
C ASP A 161 -7.13 -16.29 -40.86
N GLN A 162 -6.17 -15.73 -40.11
CA GLN A 162 -6.02 -14.28 -39.99
C GLN A 162 -5.34 -13.65 -41.20
N VAL A 163 -4.39 -14.33 -41.84
CA VAL A 163 -3.70 -13.84 -43.04
C VAL A 163 -4.65 -13.76 -44.24
N LEU A 164 -5.60 -14.69 -44.35
CA LEU A 164 -6.63 -14.68 -45.39
C LEU A 164 -7.57 -13.46 -45.30
N ASN A 165 -7.73 -12.89 -44.09
CA ASN A 165 -8.61 -11.75 -43.83
C ASN A 165 -7.89 -10.39 -43.88
N ILE A 166 -6.59 -10.35 -44.24
CA ILE A 166 -5.87 -9.08 -44.35
C ILE A 166 -6.31 -8.37 -45.63
N ALA A 167 -7.18 -7.37 -45.48
CA ALA A 167 -7.44 -6.39 -46.53
C ALA A 167 -6.11 -5.72 -46.92
N VAL A 168 -5.84 -5.66 -48.23
CA VAL A 168 -4.62 -5.05 -48.79
C VAL A 168 -4.62 -3.55 -48.49
N ASN A 169 -4.09 -3.17 -47.33
CA ASN A 169 -3.87 -1.78 -46.91
C ASN A 169 -2.43 -1.59 -46.42
N ALA A 170 -1.96 -0.35 -46.53
CA ALA A 170 -0.56 0.08 -46.61
C ALA A 170 0.39 -0.26 -45.43
N ASP A 171 -0.05 -1.02 -44.41
CA ASP A 171 0.77 -1.38 -43.23
C ASP A 171 0.82 -2.91 -42.99
N LEU A 172 0.89 -3.68 -44.08
CA LEU A 172 0.92 -5.15 -44.09
C LEU A 172 1.97 -5.73 -43.13
N GLY A 173 3.15 -5.11 -43.03
CA GLY A 173 4.24 -5.57 -42.17
C GLY A 173 3.90 -5.53 -40.68
N LYS A 174 3.29 -4.42 -40.21
CA LYS A 174 2.88 -4.30 -38.81
C LYS A 174 1.71 -5.21 -38.46
N ASN A 175 0.77 -5.38 -39.40
CA ASN A 175 -0.38 -6.26 -39.20
C ASN A 175 0.07 -7.73 -39.05
N ILE A 176 0.96 -8.20 -39.91
CA ILE A 176 1.50 -9.57 -39.81
C ILE A 176 2.31 -9.76 -38.53
N GLN A 177 3.13 -8.79 -38.14
CA GLN A 177 3.92 -8.88 -36.92
C GLN A 177 3.02 -9.02 -35.68
N THR A 178 1.94 -8.23 -35.60
CA THR A 178 0.97 -8.31 -34.50
C THR A 178 0.27 -9.65 -34.45
N ILE A 179 -0.20 -10.16 -35.59
CA ILE A 179 -0.86 -11.47 -35.73
C ILE A 179 0.05 -12.60 -35.23
N ILE A 180 1.31 -12.61 -35.65
CA ILE A 180 2.28 -13.64 -35.23
C ILE A 180 2.54 -13.57 -33.73
N GLN A 181 2.65 -12.36 -33.17
CA GLN A 181 2.86 -12.18 -31.74
C GLN A 181 1.65 -12.61 -30.91
N GLU A 182 0.43 -12.33 -31.37
CA GLU A 182 -0.81 -12.76 -30.71
C GLU A 182 -0.97 -14.28 -30.74
N ALA A 183 -0.83 -14.90 -31.91
CA ALA A 183 -0.89 -16.36 -32.03
C ALA A 183 0.21 -17.04 -31.19
N GLY A 184 1.41 -16.46 -31.14
CA GLY A 184 2.51 -16.95 -30.33
C GLY A 184 2.22 -16.88 -28.83
N ARG A 185 1.55 -15.81 -28.36
CA ARG A 185 1.11 -15.67 -26.96
C ARG A 185 0.04 -16.70 -26.58
N GLU A 186 -0.85 -17.04 -27.50
CA GLU A 186 -1.99 -17.91 -27.23
C GLU A 186 -1.59 -19.40 -27.24
N TYR A 187 -0.78 -19.83 -28.22
CA TYR A 187 -0.55 -21.26 -28.48
C TYR A 187 0.87 -21.75 -28.18
N LEU A 188 1.85 -20.83 -28.14
CA LEU A 188 3.27 -21.18 -27.97
C LEU A 188 3.87 -20.62 -26.67
N TYR A 189 3.12 -19.85 -25.88
CA TYR A 189 3.65 -19.21 -24.68
C TYR A 189 3.81 -20.19 -23.51
N ARG A 190 5.00 -20.18 -22.90
CA ARG A 190 5.28 -20.95 -21.69
C ARG A 190 4.89 -20.14 -20.46
N ALA A 191 3.92 -20.62 -19.69
CA ALA A 191 3.56 -19.99 -18.42
C ALA A 191 4.82 -19.83 -17.52
N PRO A 192 5.09 -18.64 -16.97
CA PRO A 192 6.27 -18.42 -16.15
C PRO A 192 6.22 -19.32 -14.91
N LYS A 193 7.34 -19.97 -14.60
CA LYS A 193 7.47 -20.71 -13.32
C LYS A 193 7.20 -19.73 -12.17
N LYS A 194 6.29 -20.09 -11.25
CA LYS A 194 6.01 -19.29 -10.05
C LYS A 194 7.32 -19.02 -9.31
N VAL A 195 7.82 -17.78 -9.38
CA VAL A 195 8.99 -17.35 -8.61
C VAL A 195 8.60 -17.35 -7.14
N LYS A 196 9.28 -18.16 -6.33
CA LYS A 196 9.13 -18.07 -4.86
C LYS A 196 9.71 -16.72 -4.44
N ARG A 197 8.87 -15.80 -3.95
CA ARG A 197 9.35 -14.55 -3.35
C ARG A 197 10.28 -14.92 -2.20
N PRO A 198 11.56 -14.51 -2.21
CA PRO A 198 12.43 -14.74 -1.06
C PRO A 198 11.82 -14.04 0.14
N SER A 199 11.88 -14.69 1.30
CA SER A 199 11.51 -14.01 2.55
C SER A 199 12.47 -12.84 2.77
N PRO A 200 12.04 -11.78 3.47
CA PRO A 200 12.94 -10.68 3.79
C PRO A 200 14.23 -11.23 4.43
N PRO A 201 15.42 -10.79 3.97
CA PRO A 201 16.70 -11.34 4.43
C PRO A 201 16.92 -11.08 5.93
N TRP A 202 16.29 -10.03 6.46
CA TRP A 202 16.30 -9.65 7.87
C TRP A 202 15.31 -10.44 8.74
N TRP A 203 14.60 -11.45 8.22
CA TRP A 203 13.69 -12.27 9.02
C TRP A 203 14.26 -13.67 9.26
N ASP A 204 15.36 -13.73 10.02
CA ASP A 204 16.09 -14.95 10.38
C ASP A 204 15.88 -15.35 11.85
N ALA A 205 16.71 -16.27 12.37
CA ALA A 205 16.62 -16.72 13.76
C ALA A 205 17.07 -15.65 14.76
N ILE A 206 18.05 -14.83 14.38
CA ILE A 206 18.61 -13.77 15.22
C ILE A 206 17.56 -12.66 15.38
N SER A 207 16.92 -12.25 14.29
CA SER A 207 15.89 -11.22 14.33
C SER A 207 14.64 -11.65 15.11
N GLN A 208 14.27 -12.93 15.08
CA GLN A 208 13.20 -13.46 15.92
C GLN A 208 13.55 -13.40 17.41
N PHE A 209 14.80 -13.70 17.76
CA PHE A 209 15.31 -13.62 19.12
C PHE A 209 15.34 -12.17 19.62
N LEU A 210 15.91 -11.24 18.84
CA LEU A 210 15.97 -9.81 19.20
C LEU A 210 14.58 -9.19 19.38
N ALA A 211 13.61 -9.56 18.54
CA ALA A 211 12.24 -9.10 18.68
C ALA A 211 11.59 -9.60 19.99
N ALA A 212 11.85 -10.86 20.37
CA ALA A 212 11.36 -11.42 21.63
C ALA A 212 12.04 -10.77 22.84
N GLU A 213 13.35 -10.56 22.80
CA GLU A 213 14.10 -9.82 23.84
C GLU A 213 13.56 -8.40 24.03
N SER A 214 13.37 -7.65 22.94
CA SER A 214 12.83 -6.30 22.99
C SER A 214 11.41 -6.26 23.56
N LEU A 215 10.57 -7.24 23.21
CA LEU A 215 9.23 -7.36 23.79
C LEU A 215 9.29 -7.72 25.28
N SER A 216 10.16 -8.62 25.70
CA SER A 216 10.36 -8.97 27.11
C SER A 216 10.78 -7.75 27.94
N GLN A 217 11.70 -6.92 27.44
CA GLN A 217 12.08 -5.66 28.09
C GLN A 217 10.88 -4.70 28.24
N GLY A 218 10.04 -4.61 27.20
CA GLY A 218 8.83 -3.80 27.24
C GLY A 218 7.79 -4.33 28.23
N LEU A 219 7.63 -5.66 28.33
CA LEU A 219 6.73 -6.28 29.31
C LEU A 219 7.19 -6.02 30.75
N GLU A 220 8.49 -6.05 31.01
CA GLU A 220 9.04 -5.76 32.33
C GLU A 220 8.83 -4.29 32.71
N ALA A 221 9.14 -3.36 31.80
CA ALA A 221 8.88 -1.93 32.02
C ALA A 221 7.39 -1.65 32.26
N LEU A 222 6.51 -2.33 31.52
CA LEU A 222 5.07 -2.24 31.69
C LEU A 222 4.63 -2.80 33.04
N HIS A 223 5.19 -3.92 33.48
CA HIS A 223 4.93 -4.51 34.80
C HIS A 223 5.37 -3.57 35.94
N SER A 224 6.58 -2.99 35.85
CA SER A 224 7.06 -1.99 36.82
C SER A 224 6.13 -0.78 36.87
N TRP A 225 5.76 -0.23 35.71
CA TRP A 225 4.86 0.91 35.64
C TRP A 225 3.48 0.61 36.24
N THR A 226 2.90 -0.56 35.96
CA THR A 226 1.61 -0.93 36.55
C THR A 226 1.69 -1.08 38.07
N PHE A 227 2.78 -1.66 38.57
CA PHE A 227 3.00 -1.80 40.01
C PHE A 227 3.13 -0.44 40.70
N GLU A 228 3.85 0.51 40.10
CA GLU A 228 3.97 1.89 40.62
C GLU A 228 2.64 2.66 40.66
N HIS A 229 1.66 2.27 39.84
CA HIS A 229 0.36 2.93 39.72
C HIS A 229 -0.78 2.12 40.38
N ASP A 230 -0.46 1.16 41.25
CA ASP A 230 -1.42 0.28 41.93
C ASP A 230 -2.36 -0.48 40.96
N LEU A 231 -1.86 -0.80 39.77
CA LEU A 231 -2.54 -1.60 38.76
C LEU A 231 -1.96 -3.02 38.75
N GLU A 232 -2.83 -4.02 38.74
CA GLU A 232 -2.44 -5.43 38.64
C GLU A 232 -2.78 -5.97 37.24
N ILE A 233 -1.78 -6.54 36.57
CA ILE A 233 -1.98 -7.23 35.29
C ILE A 233 -2.27 -8.69 35.58
N ALA A 234 -3.39 -9.17 35.06
CA ALA A 234 -3.79 -10.57 35.07
C ALA A 234 -3.09 -11.36 33.94
N PRO A 235 -1.96 -12.05 34.18
CA PRO A 235 -1.18 -12.69 33.13
C PRO A 235 -1.96 -13.81 32.41
N GLU A 236 -2.93 -14.43 33.11
CA GLU A 236 -3.82 -15.45 32.58
C GLU A 236 -4.80 -14.91 31.53
N LYS A 237 -5.05 -13.61 31.50
CA LYS A 237 -5.86 -12.93 30.47
C LYS A 237 -5.02 -12.47 29.29
N CYS A 238 -3.70 -12.45 29.43
CA CYS A 238 -2.77 -12.08 28.37
C CYS A 238 -2.63 -13.22 27.37
N LYS A 239 -2.56 -12.87 26.08
CA LYS A 239 -2.31 -13.81 24.99
C LYS A 239 -1.20 -13.25 24.13
N ALA A 240 -0.20 -14.06 23.84
CA ALA A 240 0.83 -13.73 22.87
C ALA A 240 0.51 -14.39 21.53
N VAL A 241 0.62 -13.64 20.43
CA VAL A 241 0.52 -14.21 19.08
C VAL A 241 1.70 -13.74 18.26
N PHE A 242 2.40 -14.70 17.64
CA PHE A 242 3.53 -14.41 16.77
C PHE A 242 3.06 -14.36 15.32
N PHE A 243 2.97 -13.16 14.74
CA PHE A 243 2.52 -12.98 13.37
C PHE A 243 3.62 -13.32 12.36
N SER A 244 3.62 -14.56 11.84
CA SER A 244 4.53 -14.96 10.78
C SER A 244 4.02 -16.14 9.96
N ARG A 245 4.44 -16.19 8.69
CA ARG A 245 4.27 -17.37 7.84
C ARG A 245 5.37 -18.43 8.07
N LYS A 246 6.48 -18.06 8.73
CA LYS A 246 7.56 -18.98 9.09
C LYS A 246 7.25 -19.67 10.42
N ARG A 247 7.78 -20.88 10.61
CA ARG A 247 7.71 -21.59 11.89
C ARG A 247 8.55 -20.83 12.92
N LEU A 248 7.95 -20.52 14.07
CA LEU A 248 8.67 -20.01 15.24
C LEU A 248 9.71 -21.06 15.66
N ARG A 249 10.97 -20.65 15.80
CA ARG A 249 12.03 -21.58 16.24
C ARG A 249 11.93 -21.81 17.74
N GLU A 250 12.28 -23.01 18.18
CA GLU A 250 12.15 -23.47 19.59
C GLU A 250 12.93 -22.62 20.62
N ASN A 251 13.84 -21.77 20.15
CA ASN A 251 14.70 -20.91 20.96
C ASN A 251 14.02 -19.60 21.37
N VAL A 252 12.89 -19.25 20.76
CA VAL A 252 12.06 -18.12 21.19
C VAL A 252 11.16 -18.59 22.32
N ARG A 253 11.74 -18.84 23.51
CA ARG A 253 11.00 -19.38 24.65
C ARG A 253 10.55 -18.28 25.60
N GLY A 254 9.24 -18.23 25.82
CA GLY A 254 8.55 -17.63 26.96
C GLY A 254 8.58 -16.11 27.01
N LEU A 255 7.44 -15.47 26.76
CA LEU A 255 7.21 -14.11 27.23
C LEU A 255 6.76 -14.21 28.69
N TYR A 256 7.36 -13.41 29.56
CA TYR A 256 7.03 -13.38 30.98
C TYR A 256 6.56 -11.99 31.37
N ILE A 257 5.62 -11.93 32.30
CA ILE A 257 5.21 -10.69 32.96
C ILE A 257 5.01 -10.98 34.44
N GLY A 258 5.71 -10.24 35.31
CA GLY A 258 5.70 -10.50 36.75
C GLY A 258 6.09 -11.95 37.12
N GLY A 259 7.03 -12.55 36.40
CA GLY A 259 7.45 -13.94 36.59
C GLY A 259 6.48 -15.01 36.06
N THR A 260 5.31 -14.63 35.55
CA THR A 260 4.32 -15.56 34.98
C THR A 260 4.47 -15.68 33.46
N GLN A 261 4.48 -16.90 32.94
CA GLN A 261 4.63 -17.14 31.50
C GLN A 261 3.32 -16.86 30.74
N ILE A 262 3.38 -16.00 29.73
CA ILE A 262 2.28 -15.73 28.81
C ILE A 262 2.25 -16.82 27.72
N PRO A 263 1.12 -17.53 27.53
CA PRO A 263 1.01 -18.57 26.51
C PRO A 263 0.93 -17.97 25.10
N PHE A 264 1.59 -18.64 24.15
CA PHE A 264 1.44 -18.35 22.73
C PHE A 264 0.20 -19.04 22.16
N HIS A 265 -0.60 -18.27 21.43
CA HIS A 265 -1.78 -18.74 20.72
C HIS A 265 -1.63 -18.58 19.20
N SER A 266 -2.37 -19.39 18.44
CA SER A 266 -2.41 -19.31 16.98
C SER A 266 -3.32 -18.18 16.46
N GLU A 267 -4.15 -17.61 17.32
CA GLU A 267 -5.08 -16.53 17.00
C GLU A 267 -5.39 -15.68 18.24
N VAL A 268 -5.75 -14.42 18.01
CA VAL A 268 -6.21 -13.48 19.04
C VAL A 268 -7.41 -12.71 18.53
N ARG A 269 -8.36 -12.43 19.43
CA ARG A 269 -9.49 -11.55 19.12
C ARG A 269 -9.19 -10.15 19.65
N PHE A 270 -9.21 -9.16 18.76
CA PHE A 270 -8.97 -7.76 19.09
C PHE A 270 -10.09 -6.90 18.51
N LEU A 271 -10.78 -6.12 19.35
CA LEU A 271 -11.90 -5.26 18.96
C LEU A 271 -12.95 -5.94 18.08
N GLY A 272 -13.26 -7.20 18.38
CA GLY A 272 -14.26 -7.98 17.65
C GLY A 272 -13.73 -8.77 16.45
N ILE A 273 -12.51 -8.51 15.98
CA ILE A 273 -11.86 -9.16 14.83
C ILE A 273 -10.93 -10.28 15.31
N THR A 274 -11.03 -11.46 14.71
CA THR A 274 -10.12 -12.59 14.96
C THR A 274 -8.93 -12.54 14.00
N ILE A 275 -7.72 -12.40 14.55
CA ILE A 275 -6.48 -12.30 13.79
C ILE A 275 -5.67 -13.59 14.00
N ASP A 276 -5.42 -14.35 12.94
CA ASP A 276 -4.59 -15.56 13.00
C ASP A 276 -3.10 -15.25 12.80
N GLN A 277 -2.24 -16.10 13.35
CA GLN A 277 -0.78 -15.99 13.28
C GLN A 277 -0.22 -15.86 11.85
N LYS A 278 -0.94 -16.32 10.81
CA LYS A 278 -0.50 -16.27 9.41
C LYS A 278 -1.16 -15.12 8.63
N LEU A 279 -2.00 -14.32 9.28
CA LEU A 279 -2.78 -13.23 8.68
C LEU A 279 -3.58 -13.72 7.46
N LYS A 280 -4.20 -14.90 7.58
CA LYS A 280 -5.06 -15.48 6.53
C LYS A 280 -6.52 -15.04 6.67
N PHE A 281 -6.95 -14.68 7.87
CA PHE A 281 -8.32 -14.28 8.23
C PHE A 281 -9.41 -15.32 7.91
N ASN A 282 -9.04 -16.56 7.60
CA ASN A 282 -9.98 -17.62 7.23
C ASN A 282 -11.02 -17.91 8.33
N ASN A 283 -10.60 -17.90 9.59
CA ASN A 283 -11.50 -18.15 10.73
C ASN A 283 -12.47 -16.97 10.93
N GLU A 284 -11.99 -15.74 10.75
CA GLU A 284 -12.82 -14.54 10.82
C GLU A 284 -13.85 -14.52 9.69
N LEU A 285 -13.43 -14.81 8.45
CA LEU A 285 -14.33 -14.91 7.31
C LEU A 285 -15.40 -15.97 7.55
N LYS A 286 -15.03 -17.16 8.05
CA LYS A 286 -16.00 -18.20 8.42
C LYS A 286 -16.98 -17.71 9.50
N SER A 287 -16.49 -17.00 10.52
CA SER A 287 -17.31 -16.44 11.59
C SER A 287 -18.32 -15.41 11.06
N ILE A 288 -17.88 -14.51 10.18
CA ILE A 288 -18.75 -13.51 9.52
C ILE A 288 -19.80 -14.22 8.66
N VAL A 289 -19.40 -15.16 7.80
CA VAL A 289 -20.33 -15.93 6.96
C VAL A 289 -21.38 -16.64 7.83
N ASN A 290 -20.96 -17.27 8.93
CA ASN A 290 -21.87 -17.96 9.84
C ASN A 290 -22.84 -16.99 10.54
N LYS A 291 -22.42 -15.77 10.87
CA LYS A 291 -23.31 -14.73 11.42
C LYS A 291 -24.33 -14.23 10.40
N CYS A 292 -23.95 -14.17 9.12
CA CYS A 292 -24.85 -13.72 8.04
C CYS A 292 -25.86 -14.80 7.61
N ASN A 293 -25.50 -16.08 7.71
CA ASN A 293 -26.33 -17.20 7.23
C ASN A 293 -27.77 -17.24 7.78
N PRO A 294 -28.03 -17.00 9.09
CA PRO A 294 -29.39 -16.94 9.61
C PRO A 294 -30.21 -15.81 8.98
N GLY A 295 -29.64 -14.61 8.86
CA GLY A 295 -30.31 -13.47 8.21
C GLY A 295 -30.60 -13.72 6.73
N LEU A 296 -29.66 -14.32 6.00
CA LEU A 296 -29.85 -14.74 4.62
C LEU A 296 -30.95 -15.80 4.48
N SER A 297 -31.08 -16.71 5.45
CA SER A 297 -32.12 -17.74 5.44
C SER A 297 -33.51 -17.14 5.64
N ILE A 298 -33.64 -16.15 6.52
CA ILE A 298 -34.89 -15.38 6.71
C ILE A 298 -35.27 -14.63 5.42
N ILE A 299 -34.31 -13.93 4.81
CA ILE A 299 -34.55 -13.22 3.54
C ILE A 299 -34.97 -14.19 2.44
N ARG A 300 -34.38 -15.40 2.39
CA ARG A 300 -34.75 -16.45 1.43
C ARG A 300 -36.13 -17.03 1.70
N SER A 301 -36.58 -17.11 2.96
CA SER A 301 -37.93 -17.62 3.29
C SER A 301 -39.05 -16.60 3.08
N LEU A 302 -38.71 -15.31 2.90
CA LEU A 302 -39.66 -14.23 2.60
C LEU A 302 -39.88 -14.03 1.08
N ARG A 303 -39.30 -14.91 0.26
CA ARG A 303 -39.41 -14.90 -1.20
C ARG A 303 -40.25 -16.08 -1.67
#